data_AF-A0A842PFP7-F1
#
_entry.id   AF-A0A842PFP7-F1
#
_cell.length_a   1.000
_cell.length_b   1.000
_cell.length_c   1.000
_cell.angle_alpha   90.00
_cell.angle_beta   90.00
_cell.angle_gamma   90.00
#
_symmetry.space_group_name_H-M   'P 1'
#
loop_
_entity.id
_entity.type
_entity.pdbx_description
1 polymer ?
#
loop_
_entity_poly.entity_id
_entity_poly.type
_entity_poly.pdbx_seq_one_letter_code
_entity_poly.pdbx_strand_id
1 'polypeptide(L)'
;FEKRFGRTVSPFKAEVETTIPRQVGLSGSSAIETAFLLSLMAFHDLELDSISARELAELVLKIETEELGMVAGLQDRLPQSYGEMLHMDFDEKLMTKRGYGVYTALDAGKLPRLWVAHAHSGEDSGKTHSKIAKRWENQDPQMIEIIGHLRGCAHSGKKILTQEKKNGENLDVELENVKDLASLIDTNFDLRRELFGDTALGETLDAVKLARSLGSCAKQCGSGGSIFGLIPDGDFGAVAPQAFSEIGWQFCSNIEVAL
;
A
#
# COMPACT_ATOMS: atom_id res chain seq x y z
N PHE A 1 5.93 23.53 9.14
CA PHE A 1 5.23 23.66 10.44
C PHE A 1 4.79 25.10 10.70
N GLU A 2 5.72 26.06 10.75
CA GLU A 2 5.40 27.49 11.02
C GLU A 2 4.34 28.06 10.08
N LYS A 3 4.48 27.84 8.76
CA LYS A 3 3.49 28.29 7.76
C LYS A 3 2.07 27.75 8.00
N ARG A 4 1.93 26.52 8.53
CA ARG A 4 0.63 25.84 8.69
C ARG A 4 -0.02 26.17 10.02
N PHE A 5 0.76 26.20 11.10
CA PHE A 5 0.25 26.28 12.47
C PHE A 5 0.57 27.61 13.17
N GLY A 6 1.35 28.50 12.54
CA GLY A 6 1.73 29.78 13.13
C GLY A 6 2.60 29.65 14.39
N ARG A 7 3.22 28.49 14.60
CA ARG A 7 4.07 28.20 15.75
C ARG A 7 5.53 28.22 15.35
N THR A 8 6.33 29.04 16.04
CA THR A 8 7.79 28.95 15.95
C THR A 8 8.26 27.64 16.56
N VAL A 9 9.08 26.90 15.82
CA VAL A 9 9.59 25.61 16.29
C VAL A 9 10.70 25.83 17.31
N SER A 10 10.52 25.33 18.53
CA SER A 10 11.56 25.38 19.57
C SER A 10 12.65 24.36 19.26
N PRO A 11 13.91 24.56 19.70
CA PRO A 11 14.95 23.55 19.52
C PRO A 11 14.52 22.20 20.08
N PHE A 12 14.68 21.14 19.30
CA PHE A 12 14.33 19.78 19.68
C PHE A 12 15.43 18.80 19.23
N LYS A 13 15.40 17.60 19.81
CA LYS A 13 16.14 16.44 19.35
C LYS A 13 15.12 15.38 18.97
N ALA A 14 15.21 14.84 17.76
CA ALA A 14 14.37 13.75 17.29
C ALA A 14 15.22 12.51 17.07
N GLU A 15 14.74 11.38 17.55
CA GLU A 15 15.28 10.05 17.28
C GLU A 15 14.13 9.21 16.70
N VAL A 16 14.45 8.36 15.73
CA VAL A 16 13.46 7.52 15.06
C VAL A 16 13.90 6.06 15.12
N GLU A 17 13.00 5.22 15.59
CA GLU A 17 13.08 3.76 15.50
C GLU A 17 11.86 3.29 14.72
N THR A 18 12.03 2.32 13.82
CA THR A 18 10.95 1.78 13.01
C THR A 18 11.11 0.29 12.80
N THR A 19 9.99 -0.41 12.83
CA THR A 19 9.88 -1.83 12.46
C THR A 19 9.64 -2.03 10.97
N ILE A 20 9.38 -0.95 10.22
CA ILE A 20 9.18 -1.03 8.76
C ILE A 20 10.55 -1.25 8.10
N PRO A 21 10.76 -2.37 7.38
CA PRO A 21 12.03 -2.65 6.73
C PRO A 21 12.38 -1.56 5.71
N ARG A 22 13.67 -1.27 5.60
CA ARG A 22 14.14 -0.17 4.76
C ARG A 22 14.05 -0.51 3.28
N GLN A 23 13.53 0.43 2.49
CA GLN A 23 13.49 0.39 1.03
C GLN A 23 12.73 -0.79 0.43
N VAL A 24 11.89 -1.50 1.20
CA VAL A 24 11.18 -2.69 0.69
C VAL A 24 9.80 -2.40 0.05
N GLY A 25 9.42 -1.13 -0.10
CA GLY A 25 8.12 -0.76 -0.68
C GLY A 25 6.93 -0.91 0.28
N LEU A 26 7.17 -0.74 1.59
CA LEU A 26 6.16 -0.73 2.66
C LEU A 26 5.90 0.69 3.21
N SER A 27 6.13 1.71 2.38
CA SER A 27 5.81 3.11 2.72
C SER A 27 6.50 3.65 3.99
N GLY A 28 7.72 3.19 4.27
CA GLY A 28 8.45 3.58 5.48
C GLY A 28 8.83 5.06 5.55
N SER A 29 9.13 5.72 4.42
CA SER A 29 9.50 7.15 4.41
C SER A 29 8.34 8.03 4.86
N SER A 30 7.17 7.87 4.23
CA SER A 30 5.97 8.60 4.58
C SER A 30 5.49 8.31 6.00
N ALA A 31 5.68 7.09 6.49
CA ALA A 31 5.35 6.74 7.87
C ALA A 31 6.23 7.52 8.86
N ILE A 32 7.53 7.62 8.59
CA ILE A 32 8.48 8.41 9.41
C ILE A 32 8.10 9.89 9.37
N GLU A 33 7.77 10.43 8.21
CA GLU A 33 7.41 11.84 8.06
C GLU A 33 6.08 12.18 8.75
N THR A 34 5.09 11.31 8.62
CA THR A 34 3.81 11.43 9.32
C THR A 34 4.01 11.36 10.83
N ALA A 35 4.76 10.36 11.33
CA ALA A 35 5.06 10.22 12.74
C ALA A 35 5.85 11.41 13.30
N PHE A 36 6.80 11.94 12.53
CA PHE A 36 7.57 13.12 12.88
C PHE A 36 6.68 14.37 13.00
N LEU A 37 5.77 14.58 12.04
CA LEU A 37 4.84 15.70 12.07
C LEU A 37 3.86 15.61 13.25
N LEU A 38 3.32 14.43 13.53
CA LEU A 38 2.49 14.18 14.71
C LEU A 38 3.25 14.42 16.01
N SER A 39 4.50 13.96 16.10
CA SER A 39 5.38 14.20 17.24
C SER A 39 5.66 15.69 17.44
N LEU A 40 5.85 16.43 16.35
CA LEU A 40 6.06 17.87 16.38
C LEU A 40 4.80 18.63 16.81
N MET A 41 3.60 18.18 16.40
CA MET A 41 2.33 18.70 16.91
C MET A 41 2.21 18.50 18.42
N ALA A 42 2.47 17.28 18.90
CA ALA A 42 2.44 16.96 20.32
C ALA A 42 3.46 17.77 21.13
N PHE A 43 4.68 17.94 20.59
CA PHE A 43 5.74 18.76 21.22
C PHE A 43 5.36 20.24 21.35
N HIS A 44 4.41 20.72 20.54
CA HIS A 44 3.93 22.09 20.53
C HIS A 44 2.51 22.26 21.10
N ASP A 45 2.02 21.27 21.85
CA ASP A 45 0.69 21.26 22.47
C ASP A 45 -0.44 21.54 21.45
N LEU A 46 -0.29 21.05 20.22
CA LEU A 46 -1.35 21.10 19.21
C LEU A 46 -2.23 19.86 19.32
N GLU A 47 -3.53 20.07 19.45
CA GLU A 47 -4.53 19.00 19.47
C GLU A 47 -4.58 18.28 18.12
N LEU A 48 -4.83 16.96 18.12
CA LEU A 48 -4.89 16.16 16.90
C LEU A 48 -6.02 16.57 15.96
N ASP A 49 -7.12 17.11 16.49
CA ASP A 49 -8.25 17.61 15.71
C ASP A 49 -8.02 19.00 15.08
N SER A 50 -6.89 19.64 15.38
CA SER A 50 -6.46 20.89 14.72
C SER A 50 -6.16 20.72 13.23
N ILE A 51 -6.04 19.48 12.76
CA ILE A 51 -5.84 19.11 11.36
C ILE A 51 -6.61 17.81 11.08
N SER A 52 -7.38 17.76 10.00
CA SER A 52 -8.01 16.51 9.59
C SER A 52 -6.98 15.49 9.08
N ALA A 53 -7.27 14.19 9.18
CA ALA A 53 -6.42 13.13 8.63
C ALA A 53 -6.07 13.35 7.14
N ARG A 54 -7.02 13.86 6.35
CA ARG A 54 -6.78 14.27 4.96
C ARG A 54 -5.72 15.37 4.87
N GLU A 55 -5.90 16.45 5.63
CA GLU A 55 -4.98 17.60 5.58
C GLU A 55 -3.59 17.23 6.10
N LEU A 56 -3.50 16.30 7.06
CA LEU A 56 -2.23 15.73 7.50
C LEU A 56 -1.54 15.00 6.35
N ALA A 57 -2.23 14.11 5.66
CA ALA A 57 -1.68 13.39 4.51
C ALA A 57 -1.24 14.33 3.38
N GLU A 58 -2.02 15.36 3.09
CA GLU A 58 -1.70 16.40 2.09
C GLU A 58 -0.49 17.24 2.51
N LEU A 59 -0.36 17.55 3.80
CA LEU A 59 0.78 18.31 4.33
C LEU A 59 2.07 17.49 4.23
N VAL A 60 2.04 16.20 4.59
CA VAL A 60 3.20 15.31 4.43
C VAL A 60 3.59 15.19 2.95
N LEU A 61 2.62 15.00 2.05
CA LEU A 61 2.89 14.95 0.60
C LEU A 61 3.56 16.22 0.09
N LYS A 62 3.14 17.41 0.56
CA LYS A 62 3.77 18.68 0.21
C LYS A 62 5.20 18.78 0.74
N ILE A 63 5.45 18.31 1.96
CA ILE A 63 6.80 18.30 2.54
C ILE A 63 7.73 17.45 1.66
N GLU A 64 7.31 16.24 1.30
CA GLU A 64 8.12 15.36 0.45
C GLU A 64 8.42 15.94 -0.92
N THR A 65 7.41 16.53 -1.56
CA THR A 65 7.51 16.97 -2.95
C THR A 65 8.15 18.35 -3.07
N GLU A 66 7.80 19.30 -2.21
CA GLU A 66 8.24 20.71 -2.30
C GLU A 66 9.50 20.99 -1.49
N GLU A 67 9.65 20.39 -0.30
CA GLU A 67 10.76 20.69 0.61
C GLU A 67 11.88 19.64 0.49
N LEU A 68 11.55 18.35 0.30
CA LEU A 68 12.53 17.27 0.11
C LEU A 68 12.83 16.97 -1.37
N GLY A 69 12.03 17.50 -2.31
CA GLY A 69 12.23 17.31 -3.75
C GLY A 69 12.06 15.87 -4.23
N MET A 70 11.32 15.05 -3.49
CA MET A 70 11.10 13.63 -3.80
C MET A 70 9.90 13.44 -4.73
N VAL A 71 9.96 12.39 -5.56
CA VAL A 71 8.79 11.93 -6.32
C VAL A 71 7.93 11.09 -5.39
N ALA A 72 6.71 11.54 -5.10
CA ALA A 72 5.79 10.86 -4.20
C ALA A 72 4.44 10.57 -4.86
N GLY A 73 3.90 9.39 -4.57
CA GLY A 73 2.53 9.01 -4.93
C GLY A 73 1.51 9.53 -3.92
N LEU A 74 0.25 9.59 -4.34
CA LEU A 74 -0.85 10.13 -3.53
C LEU A 74 -1.30 9.22 -2.37
N GLN A 75 -0.89 7.96 -2.38
CA GLN A 75 -1.56 6.91 -1.60
C GLN A 75 -1.02 6.77 -0.18
N ASP A 76 0.30 6.62 -0.01
CA ASP A 76 0.85 6.04 1.23
C ASP A 76 0.51 6.81 2.52
N ARG A 77 0.43 8.15 2.42
CA ARG A 77 0.20 9.05 3.56
C ARG A 77 -1.23 8.96 4.06
N LEU A 78 -2.17 8.55 3.22
CA LEU A 78 -3.59 8.50 3.55
C LEU A 78 -3.89 7.44 4.64
N PRO A 79 -3.61 6.14 4.46
CA PRO A 79 -3.87 5.16 5.52
C PRO A 79 -3.05 5.45 6.79
N GLN A 80 -1.84 6.01 6.67
CA GLN A 80 -1.02 6.42 7.81
C GLN A 80 -1.64 7.57 8.61
N SER A 81 -2.26 8.54 7.94
CA SER A 81 -2.91 9.68 8.60
C SER A 81 -4.31 9.36 9.13
N TYR A 82 -5.03 8.46 8.47
CA TYR A 82 -6.36 8.03 8.91
C TYR A 82 -6.28 6.95 10.00
N GLY A 83 -5.23 6.13 10.00
CA GLY A 83 -5.14 4.96 10.88
C GLY A 83 -6.11 3.84 10.48
N GLU A 84 -6.58 3.81 9.24
CA GLU A 84 -7.65 2.93 8.77
C GLU A 84 -7.29 2.24 7.43
N MET A 85 -7.94 1.10 7.15
CA MET A 85 -7.97 0.55 5.81
C MET A 85 -8.84 1.44 4.90
N LEU A 86 -8.28 1.92 3.79
CA LEU A 86 -8.96 2.84 2.89
C LEU A 86 -9.13 2.26 1.47
N HIS A 87 -10.31 2.45 0.90
CA HIS A 87 -10.46 2.53 -0.56
C HIS A 87 -10.32 3.97 -1.01
N MET A 88 -9.39 4.24 -1.93
CA MET A 88 -9.05 5.58 -2.40
C MET A 88 -9.41 5.75 -3.88
N ASP A 89 -10.26 6.73 -4.19
CA ASP A 89 -10.66 7.09 -5.55
C ASP A 89 -10.10 8.47 -5.92
N PHE A 90 -9.17 8.47 -6.86
CA PHE A 90 -8.49 9.67 -7.38
C PHE A 90 -9.06 10.10 -8.74
N ASP A 91 -10.38 9.97 -8.95
CA ASP A 91 -11.06 10.44 -10.16
C ASP A 91 -10.60 11.84 -10.58
N GLU A 92 -10.22 11.97 -11.85
CA GLU A 92 -9.60 13.18 -12.40
C GLU A 92 -10.47 14.43 -12.23
N LYS A 93 -11.79 14.30 -12.39
CA LYS A 93 -12.71 15.44 -12.25
C LYS A 93 -12.79 15.90 -10.81
N LEU A 94 -12.78 14.97 -9.85
CA LEU A 94 -12.74 15.29 -8.43
C LEU A 94 -11.42 15.96 -8.06
N MET A 95 -10.29 15.35 -8.45
CA MET A 95 -8.96 15.88 -8.19
C MET A 95 -8.80 17.29 -8.76
N THR A 96 -9.23 17.53 -10.00
CA THR A 96 -9.16 18.86 -10.64
C THR A 96 -10.04 19.89 -9.93
N LYS A 97 -11.24 19.49 -9.48
CA LYS A 97 -12.23 20.41 -8.89
C LYS A 97 -11.86 20.85 -7.47
N ARG A 98 -11.31 19.95 -6.65
CA ARG A 98 -11.11 20.21 -5.21
C ARG A 98 -9.71 19.87 -4.66
N GLY A 99 -8.85 19.27 -5.47
CA GLY A 99 -7.48 18.91 -5.08
C GLY A 99 -7.32 17.59 -4.32
N TYR A 100 -8.39 16.84 -4.07
CA TYR A 100 -8.35 15.58 -3.31
C TYR A 100 -9.42 14.55 -3.72
N GLY A 101 -9.10 13.28 -3.48
CA GLY A 101 -9.89 12.12 -3.87
C GLY A 101 -11.01 11.78 -2.88
N VAL A 102 -11.74 10.70 -3.13
CA VAL A 102 -12.69 10.13 -2.16
C VAL A 102 -12.00 9.00 -1.41
N TYR A 103 -12.00 9.09 -0.08
CA TYR A 103 -11.39 8.10 0.79
C TYR A 103 -12.52 7.45 1.59
N THR A 104 -12.74 6.16 1.39
CA THR A 104 -13.77 5.39 2.09
C THR A 104 -13.08 4.44 3.06
N ALA A 105 -13.31 4.64 4.36
CA ALA A 105 -12.92 3.68 5.39
C ALA A 105 -13.59 2.33 5.14
N LEU A 106 -12.82 1.26 5.26
CA LEU A 106 -13.28 -0.11 5.15
C LEU A 106 -13.03 -0.83 6.46
N ASP A 107 -13.95 -1.72 6.83
CA ASP A 107 -13.81 -2.57 8.01
C ASP A 107 -12.69 -3.59 7.78
N ALA A 108 -11.58 -3.39 8.47
CA ALA A 108 -10.40 -4.22 8.35
C ALA A 108 -10.58 -5.61 8.97
N GLY A 109 -11.58 -5.78 9.86
CA GLY A 109 -12.00 -7.07 10.41
C GLY A 109 -12.62 -8.02 9.38
N LYS A 110 -12.93 -7.53 8.17
CA LYS A 110 -13.41 -8.34 7.05
C LYS A 110 -12.30 -8.88 6.17
N LEU A 111 -11.04 -8.52 6.42
CA LEU A 111 -9.92 -9.08 5.67
C LEU A 111 -9.69 -10.54 6.05
N PRO A 112 -9.48 -11.43 5.06
CA PRO A 112 -8.89 -12.73 5.32
C PRO A 112 -7.48 -12.57 5.92
N ARG A 113 -6.97 -13.62 6.57
CA ARG A 113 -5.60 -13.59 7.12
C ARG A 113 -4.60 -13.30 6.00
N LEU A 114 -3.72 -12.33 6.25
CA LEU A 114 -2.70 -11.89 5.31
C LEU A 114 -1.31 -12.40 5.73
N TRP A 115 -0.41 -12.48 4.76
CA TRP A 115 1.02 -12.59 5.00
C TRP A 115 1.78 -11.57 4.16
N VAL A 116 2.97 -11.21 4.62
CA VAL A 116 3.93 -10.35 3.91
C VAL A 116 5.27 -11.06 3.90
N ALA A 117 5.96 -11.01 2.76
CA ALA A 117 7.36 -11.39 2.67
C ALA A 117 8.15 -10.28 2.00
N HIS A 118 9.39 -10.08 2.43
CA HIS A 118 10.26 -9.06 1.84
C HIS A 118 11.72 -9.50 1.75
N ALA A 119 12.42 -8.99 0.76
CA ALA A 119 13.86 -9.10 0.64
C ALA A 119 14.57 -8.36 1.80
N HIS A 120 15.84 -8.68 2.05
CA HIS A 120 16.62 -8.02 3.10
C HIS A 120 16.89 -6.53 2.79
N SER A 121 16.98 -6.18 1.52
CA SER A 121 17.14 -4.81 1.02
C SER A 121 16.48 -4.68 -0.35
N GLY A 122 15.77 -3.58 -0.58
CA GLY A 122 15.20 -3.26 -1.88
C GLY A 122 16.10 -2.40 -2.77
N GLU A 123 15.86 -2.43 -4.08
CA GLU A 123 16.43 -1.44 -5.00
C GLU A 123 15.61 -0.13 -5.01
N ASP A 124 16.30 0.99 -5.20
CA ASP A 124 15.68 2.31 -5.26
C ASP A 124 14.73 2.44 -6.46
N SER A 125 13.44 2.65 -6.15
CA SER A 125 12.33 2.75 -7.10
C SER A 125 12.50 3.82 -8.19
N GLY A 126 13.40 4.79 -8.02
CA GLY A 126 13.53 5.98 -8.87
C GLY A 126 13.84 5.72 -10.35
N LYS A 127 14.52 4.63 -10.71
CA LYS A 127 14.90 4.36 -12.12
C LYS A 127 13.79 3.73 -12.98
N THR A 128 12.82 3.08 -12.35
CA THR A 128 11.77 2.31 -13.06
C THR A 128 10.58 3.18 -13.50
N HIS A 129 10.35 4.33 -12.84
CA HIS A 129 9.14 5.14 -13.05
C HIS A 129 9.18 6.11 -14.26
N SER A 130 10.34 6.50 -14.75
CA SER A 130 10.46 7.52 -15.83
C SER A 130 9.84 7.07 -17.17
N LYS A 131 9.88 5.78 -17.47
CA LYS A 131 9.27 5.23 -18.70
C LYS A 131 7.74 5.22 -18.65
N ILE A 132 7.17 5.04 -17.46
CA ILE A 132 5.71 4.96 -17.27
C ILE A 132 5.06 6.33 -17.40
N ALA A 133 5.65 7.36 -16.79
CA ALA A 133 5.15 8.74 -16.93
C ALA A 133 5.05 9.13 -18.40
N LYS A 134 6.09 8.83 -19.19
CA LYS A 134 6.10 9.11 -20.63
C LYS A 134 5.05 8.31 -21.42
N ARG A 135 4.82 7.03 -21.09
CA ARG A 135 3.75 6.22 -21.73
C ARG A 135 2.37 6.83 -21.46
N TRP A 136 2.14 7.32 -20.24
CA TRP A 136 0.89 7.97 -19.85
C TRP A 136 0.69 9.31 -20.58
N GLU A 137 1.72 10.16 -20.62
CA GLU A 137 1.70 11.42 -21.38
C GLU A 137 1.36 11.19 -22.87
N ASN A 138 1.89 10.11 -23.44
CA ASN A 138 1.61 9.73 -24.83
C ASN A 138 0.25 9.06 -25.03
N GLN A 139 -0.56 8.89 -23.98
CA GLN A 139 -1.86 8.21 -24.04
C GLN A 139 -1.77 6.81 -24.66
N ASP A 140 -0.75 6.04 -24.27
CA ASP A 140 -0.56 4.67 -24.72
C ASP A 140 -1.83 3.83 -24.45
N PRO A 141 -2.51 3.30 -25.49
CA PRO A 141 -3.77 2.58 -25.33
C PRO A 141 -3.66 1.36 -24.42
N GLN A 142 -2.56 0.60 -24.52
CA GLN A 142 -2.36 -0.60 -23.70
C GLN A 142 -2.22 -0.22 -22.22
N MET A 143 -1.49 0.87 -21.95
CA MET A 143 -1.32 1.38 -20.58
C MET A 143 -2.66 1.84 -19.99
N ILE A 144 -3.45 2.59 -20.77
CA ILE A 144 -4.77 3.08 -20.33
C ILE A 144 -5.70 1.90 -20.00
N GLU A 145 -5.71 0.87 -20.85
CA GLU A 145 -6.49 -0.34 -20.64
C GLU A 145 -6.08 -1.07 -19.36
N ILE A 146 -4.78 -1.34 -19.19
CA ILE A 146 -4.24 -2.00 -17.99
C ILE A 146 -4.58 -1.20 -16.72
N ILE A 147 -4.41 0.13 -16.73
CA ILE A 147 -4.76 0.98 -15.60
C ILE A 147 -6.27 0.93 -15.32
N GLY A 148 -7.10 0.86 -16.36
CA GLY A 148 -8.54 0.63 -16.25
C GLY A 148 -8.87 -0.70 -15.53
N HIS A 149 -8.18 -1.79 -15.89
CA HIS A 149 -8.35 -3.08 -15.22
C HIS A 149 -7.85 -3.09 -13.78
N LEU A 150 -6.72 -2.42 -13.49
CA LEU A 150 -6.22 -2.25 -12.12
C LEU A 150 -7.22 -1.47 -11.25
N ARG A 151 -7.83 -0.42 -11.79
CA ARG A 151 -8.94 0.30 -11.14
C ARG A 151 -10.13 -0.64 -10.89
N GLY A 152 -10.49 -1.46 -11.88
CA GLY A 152 -11.54 -2.47 -11.75
C GLY A 152 -11.28 -3.44 -10.59
N CYS A 153 -10.03 -3.91 -10.44
CA CYS A 153 -9.64 -4.79 -9.34
C CYS A 153 -9.88 -4.13 -7.96
N ALA A 154 -9.50 -2.87 -7.80
CA ALA A 154 -9.71 -2.13 -6.55
C ALA A 154 -11.20 -1.97 -6.21
N HIS A 155 -12.03 -1.66 -7.22
CA HIS A 155 -13.48 -1.52 -7.05
C HIS A 155 -14.14 -2.86 -6.69
N SER A 156 -13.77 -3.94 -7.38
CA SER A 156 -14.26 -5.29 -7.09
C SER A 156 -13.86 -5.76 -5.68
N GLY A 157 -12.61 -5.50 -5.26
CA GLY A 157 -12.14 -5.80 -3.90
C GLY A 157 -12.95 -5.06 -2.83
N LYS A 158 -13.20 -3.76 -3.03
CA LYS A 158 -14.11 -2.99 -2.16
C LYS A 158 -15.49 -3.62 -2.11
N LYS A 159 -16.07 -3.99 -3.25
CA LYS A 159 -17.40 -4.59 -3.32
C LYS A 159 -17.46 -5.89 -2.50
N ILE A 160 -16.49 -6.79 -2.66
CA ILE A 160 -16.42 -8.05 -1.90
C ILE A 160 -16.33 -7.76 -0.39
N LEU A 161 -15.47 -6.83 0.03
CA LEU A 161 -15.30 -6.49 1.45
C LEU A 161 -16.50 -5.73 2.05
N THR A 162 -17.28 -5.02 1.24
CA THR A 162 -18.41 -4.21 1.73
C THR A 162 -19.76 -4.90 1.64
N GLN A 163 -19.84 -6.05 0.97
CA GLN A 163 -21.07 -6.84 0.95
C GLN A 163 -21.49 -7.18 2.38
N GLU A 164 -22.75 -6.89 2.70
CA GLU A 164 -23.35 -7.30 3.97
C GLU A 164 -23.47 -8.82 3.97
N LYS A 165 -22.94 -9.46 5.01
CA LYS A 165 -23.20 -10.88 5.24
C LYS A 165 -24.72 -11.03 5.40
N LYS A 166 -25.40 -11.69 4.45
CA LYS A 166 -26.81 -12.02 4.66
C LYS A 166 -26.88 -12.99 5.84
N ASN A 167 -27.82 -12.74 6.77
CA ASN A 167 -28.06 -13.66 7.88
C ASN A 167 -28.27 -15.09 7.34
N GLY A 168 -27.38 -16.01 7.70
CA GLY A 168 -27.39 -17.40 7.22
C GLY A 168 -26.44 -17.73 6.07
N GLU A 169 -25.50 -16.84 5.70
CA GLU A 169 -24.40 -17.20 4.81
C GLU A 169 -23.52 -18.28 5.45
N ASN A 170 -23.40 -19.41 4.75
CA ASN A 170 -22.59 -20.55 5.16
C ASN A 170 -21.09 -20.29 4.83
N LEU A 171 -20.22 -21.10 5.43
CA LEU A 171 -18.77 -21.12 5.21
C LEU A 171 -18.37 -21.08 3.72
N ASP A 172 -19.18 -21.64 2.83
CA ASP A 172 -18.94 -21.68 1.38
C ASP A 172 -18.84 -20.28 0.74
N VAL A 173 -19.65 -19.32 1.18
CA VAL A 173 -19.66 -17.94 0.64
C VAL A 173 -18.41 -17.19 1.10
N GLU A 174 -17.95 -17.42 2.33
CA GLU A 174 -16.72 -16.83 2.84
C GLU A 174 -15.51 -17.37 2.07
N LEU A 175 -15.50 -18.67 1.76
CA LEU A 175 -14.45 -19.28 0.94
C LEU A 175 -14.47 -18.77 -0.52
N GLU A 176 -15.65 -18.53 -1.10
CA GLU A 176 -15.78 -17.93 -2.44
C GLU A 176 -15.24 -16.50 -2.47
N ASN A 177 -15.60 -15.67 -1.49
CA ASN A 177 -15.06 -14.31 -1.37
C ASN A 177 -13.53 -14.29 -1.22
N VAL A 178 -12.96 -15.22 -0.44
CA VAL A 178 -11.50 -15.38 -0.31
C VAL A 178 -10.87 -15.74 -1.66
N LYS A 179 -11.48 -16.65 -2.43
CA LYS A 179 -11.00 -17.02 -3.78
C LYS A 179 -11.08 -15.86 -4.75
N ASP A 180 -12.15 -15.09 -4.72
CA ASP A 180 -12.31 -13.91 -5.57
C ASP A 180 -11.26 -12.84 -5.22
N LEU A 181 -11.04 -12.56 -3.93
CA LEU A 181 -9.97 -11.65 -3.49
C LEU A 181 -8.58 -12.15 -3.93
N ALA A 182 -8.31 -13.45 -3.79
CA ALA A 182 -7.06 -14.06 -4.25
C ALA A 182 -6.86 -13.87 -5.76
N SER A 183 -7.92 -14.09 -6.55
CA SER A 183 -7.90 -13.88 -8.00
C SER A 183 -7.64 -12.41 -8.36
N LEU A 184 -8.21 -11.45 -7.63
CA LEU A 184 -7.96 -10.03 -7.85
C LEU A 184 -6.52 -9.64 -7.51
N ILE A 185 -5.94 -10.21 -6.45
CA ILE A 185 -4.53 -10.01 -6.09
C ILE A 185 -3.62 -10.50 -7.21
N ASP A 186 -3.87 -11.71 -7.72
CA ASP A 186 -3.05 -12.28 -8.78
C ASP A 186 -3.20 -11.54 -10.11
N THR A 187 -4.43 -11.16 -10.46
CA THR A 187 -4.72 -10.35 -11.66
C THR A 187 -3.99 -9.01 -11.59
N ASN A 188 -3.97 -8.37 -10.42
CA ASN A 188 -3.24 -7.11 -10.24
C ASN A 188 -1.74 -7.28 -10.49
N PHE A 189 -1.14 -8.37 -9.99
CA PHE A 189 0.26 -8.66 -10.25
C PHE A 189 0.53 -8.92 -11.75
N ASP A 190 -0.31 -9.71 -12.41
CA ASP A 190 -0.13 -10.07 -13.82
C ASP A 190 -0.24 -8.83 -14.73
N LEU A 191 -1.21 -7.95 -14.45
CA LEU A 191 -1.34 -6.64 -15.12
C LEU A 191 -0.14 -5.73 -14.86
N ARG A 192 0.38 -5.72 -13.62
CA ARG A 192 1.58 -4.96 -13.28
C ARG A 192 2.81 -5.52 -14.02
N ARG A 193 2.93 -6.84 -14.12
CA ARG A 193 3.97 -7.49 -14.93
C ARG A 193 3.90 -7.10 -16.39
N GLU A 194 2.70 -7.04 -16.98
CA GLU A 194 2.51 -6.58 -18.36
C GLU A 194 2.93 -5.10 -18.54
N LEU A 195 2.61 -4.24 -17.56
CA LEU A 195 2.92 -2.82 -17.64
C LEU A 195 4.42 -2.51 -17.50
N PHE A 196 5.10 -3.17 -16.57
CA PHE A 196 6.48 -2.89 -16.18
C PHE A 196 7.51 -3.81 -16.86
N GLY A 197 7.13 -5.05 -17.16
CA GLY A 197 8.00 -6.11 -17.65
C GLY A 197 8.84 -6.79 -16.56
N ASP A 198 9.28 -8.02 -16.83
CA ASP A 198 9.96 -8.90 -15.87
C ASP A 198 11.23 -8.26 -15.29
N THR A 199 12.03 -7.56 -16.10
CA THR A 199 13.25 -6.89 -15.65
C THR A 199 12.97 -5.84 -14.58
N ALA A 200 11.86 -5.11 -14.68
CA ALA A 200 11.48 -4.08 -13.71
C ALA A 200 10.91 -4.68 -12.41
N LEU A 201 10.38 -5.91 -12.46
CA LEU A 201 9.91 -6.61 -11.27
C LEU A 201 11.07 -7.26 -10.49
N GLY A 202 12.14 -7.66 -11.18
CA GLY A 202 13.32 -8.24 -10.54
C GLY A 202 12.98 -9.44 -9.65
N GLU A 203 13.62 -9.51 -8.48
CA GLU A 203 13.44 -10.60 -7.50
C GLU A 203 12.00 -10.80 -7.00
N THR A 204 11.17 -9.75 -7.01
CA THR A 204 9.77 -9.89 -6.58
C THR A 204 8.97 -10.80 -7.51
N LEU A 205 9.37 -10.93 -8.78
CA LEU A 205 8.72 -11.83 -9.73
C LEU A 205 8.89 -13.29 -9.28
N ASP A 206 10.09 -13.67 -8.87
CA ASP A 206 10.37 -15.03 -8.44
C ASP A 206 9.76 -15.32 -7.06
N ALA A 207 9.73 -14.32 -6.17
CA ALA A 207 9.02 -14.43 -4.89
C ALA A 207 7.51 -14.61 -5.07
N VAL A 208 6.86 -13.91 -6.01
CA VAL A 208 5.44 -14.13 -6.33
C VAL A 208 5.20 -15.52 -6.92
N LYS A 209 6.06 -15.98 -7.84
CA LYS A 209 5.97 -17.34 -8.39
C LYS A 209 6.10 -18.41 -7.30
N LEU A 210 7.01 -18.20 -6.34
CA LEU A 210 7.17 -19.08 -5.18
C LEU A 210 5.91 -19.12 -4.32
N ALA A 211 5.34 -17.95 -3.98
CA ALA A 211 4.09 -17.91 -3.22
C ALA A 211 2.95 -18.67 -3.91
N ARG A 212 2.82 -18.49 -5.23
CA ARG A 212 1.82 -19.18 -6.06
C ARG A 212 2.07 -20.68 -6.16
N SER A 213 3.32 -21.14 -6.23
CA SER A 213 3.62 -22.57 -6.25
C SER A 213 3.31 -23.25 -4.90
N LEU A 214 3.28 -22.49 -3.81
CA LEU A 214 2.86 -22.93 -2.48
C LEU A 214 1.34 -22.78 -2.25
N GLY A 215 0.58 -22.34 -3.26
CA GLY A 215 -0.89 -22.26 -3.21
C GLY A 215 -1.46 -20.92 -2.74
N SER A 216 -0.64 -19.89 -2.51
CA SER A 216 -1.11 -18.55 -2.18
C SER A 216 -1.11 -17.62 -3.40
N CYS A 217 -2.12 -16.77 -3.54
CA CYS A 217 -2.00 -15.59 -4.39
C CYS A 217 -0.90 -14.66 -3.88
N ALA A 218 -0.30 -13.86 -4.75
CA ALA A 218 0.64 -12.83 -4.30
C ALA A 218 0.76 -11.67 -5.27
N LYS A 219 1.04 -10.48 -4.70
CA LYS A 219 1.44 -9.30 -5.46
C LYS A 219 2.42 -8.44 -4.66
N GLN A 220 3.08 -7.51 -5.34
CA GLN A 220 3.94 -6.52 -4.69
C GLN A 220 3.14 -5.55 -3.80
N CYS A 221 3.72 -5.16 -2.66
CA CYS A 221 3.19 -4.07 -1.81
C CYS A 221 3.43 -2.69 -2.44
N GLY A 222 4.48 -2.57 -3.26
CA GLY A 222 4.91 -1.34 -3.93
C GLY A 222 6.15 -1.61 -4.77
N SER A 223 6.87 -0.56 -5.14
CA SER A 223 8.18 -0.68 -5.80
C SER A 223 9.27 -0.76 -4.72
N GLY A 224 9.71 -1.96 -4.34
CA GLY A 224 10.79 -2.07 -3.36
C GLY A 224 11.19 -3.47 -2.86
N GLY A 225 10.52 -4.56 -3.22
CA GLY A 225 10.99 -5.89 -2.77
C GLY A 225 10.17 -6.51 -1.63
N SER A 226 8.94 -6.04 -1.41
CA SER A 226 7.94 -6.75 -0.59
C SER A 226 6.79 -7.25 -1.44
N ILE A 227 6.27 -8.42 -1.07
CA ILE A 227 5.06 -9.01 -1.60
C ILE A 227 4.12 -9.36 -0.45
N PHE A 228 2.83 -9.44 -0.74
CA PHE A 228 1.83 -9.92 0.20
C PHE A 228 0.82 -10.81 -0.51
N GLY A 229 0.10 -11.59 0.29
CA GLY A 229 -0.98 -12.46 -0.17
C GLY A 229 -1.93 -12.83 0.96
N LEU A 230 -2.91 -13.67 0.63
CA LEU A 230 -3.82 -14.27 1.60
C LEU A 230 -3.20 -15.58 2.10
N ILE A 231 -3.41 -15.94 3.37
CA ILE A 231 -3.03 -17.26 3.89
C ILE A 231 -4.11 -18.25 3.45
N PRO A 232 -3.82 -19.19 2.51
CA PRO A 232 -4.78 -20.22 2.12
C PRO A 232 -4.96 -21.26 3.23
N ASP A 233 -5.99 -22.09 3.11
CA ASP A 233 -6.12 -23.29 3.92
C ASP A 233 -5.04 -24.31 3.54
N GLY A 234 -4.57 -25.07 4.52
CA GLY A 234 -3.54 -26.11 4.32
C GLY A 234 -2.23 -25.82 5.03
N ASP A 235 -1.13 -26.29 4.44
CA ASP A 235 0.21 -26.27 5.03
C ASP A 235 1.02 -25.02 4.69
N PHE A 236 0.47 -24.07 3.92
CA PHE A 236 1.15 -22.83 3.52
C PHE A 236 1.84 -22.13 4.69
N GLY A 237 1.15 -21.93 5.81
CA GLY A 237 1.73 -21.28 7.00
C GLY A 237 2.92 -22.03 7.62
N ALA A 238 3.01 -23.35 7.39
CA ALA A 238 4.12 -24.18 7.87
C ALA A 238 5.29 -24.22 6.87
N VAL A 239 5.03 -24.26 5.57
CA VAL A 239 6.05 -24.40 4.52
C VAL A 239 6.61 -23.07 4.03
N ALA A 240 5.79 -22.01 4.02
CA ALA A 240 6.19 -20.71 3.47
C ALA A 240 7.38 -20.06 4.21
N PRO A 241 7.47 -20.09 5.56
CA PRO A 241 8.61 -19.49 6.25
C PRO A 241 9.95 -20.08 5.80
N GLN A 242 10.04 -21.41 5.66
CA GLN A 242 11.25 -22.07 5.20
C GLN A 242 11.53 -21.74 3.72
N ALA A 243 10.52 -21.83 2.85
CA ALA A 243 10.68 -21.57 1.43
C ALA A 243 11.15 -20.14 1.13
N PHE A 244 10.59 -19.13 1.82
CA PHE A 244 11.05 -17.75 1.68
C PHE A 244 12.45 -17.55 2.27
N SER A 245 12.78 -18.20 3.38
CA SER A 245 14.13 -18.13 3.96
C SER A 245 15.19 -18.71 3.01
N GLU A 246 14.87 -19.75 2.24
CA GLU A 246 15.79 -20.38 1.27
C GLU A 246 16.17 -19.43 0.12
N ILE A 247 15.30 -18.46 -0.21
CA ILE A 247 15.60 -17.41 -1.18
C ILE A 247 16.11 -16.10 -0.53
N GLY A 248 16.36 -16.11 0.79
CA GLY A 248 16.89 -14.96 1.54
C GLY A 248 15.84 -13.91 1.91
N TRP A 249 14.56 -14.26 1.88
CA TRP A 249 13.44 -13.38 2.22
C TRP A 249 12.94 -13.61 3.64
N GLN A 250 12.47 -12.55 4.28
CA GLN A 250 11.82 -12.61 5.59
C GLN A 250 10.31 -12.75 5.42
N PHE A 251 9.71 -13.73 6.07
CA PHE A 251 8.27 -14.01 6.02
C PHE A 251 7.60 -13.62 7.34
N CYS A 252 6.47 -12.93 7.26
CA CYS A 252 5.63 -12.55 8.40
C CYS A 252 4.17 -12.87 8.11
N SER A 253 3.52 -13.61 9.03
CA SER A 253 2.08 -13.94 8.97
C SER A 253 1.30 -13.41 10.17
N ASN A 254 1.98 -12.91 11.20
CA ASN A 254 1.36 -12.26 12.35
C ASN A 254 1.19 -10.77 12.05
N ILE A 255 0.27 -10.46 11.14
CA ILE A 255 -0.04 -9.08 10.76
C ILE A 255 -1.16 -8.59 11.66
N GLU A 256 -0.83 -7.63 12.51
CA GLU A 256 -1.84 -6.87 13.25
C GLU A 256 -2.47 -5.85 12.30
N VAL A 257 -3.79 -5.96 12.12
CA VAL A 257 -4.57 -5.00 11.37
C VAL A 257 -5.22 -4.10 12.40
N ALA A 258 -4.83 -2.81 12.42
CA ALA A 258 -5.44 -1.84 13.33
C ALA A 258 -6.95 -1.76 13.06
N LEU A 259 -7.74 -1.96 14.12
CA LEU A 259 -9.19 -1.87 14.15
C LEU A 259 -9.64 -0.52 14.72
#